data_AF-A0A078JHH3-F1
#
_entry.id   AF-A0A078JHH3-F1
#
_cell.length_a   1.000
_cell.length_b   1.000
_cell.length_c   1.000
_cell.angle_alpha   90.00
_cell.angle_beta   90.00
_cell.angle_gamma   90.00
#
_symmetry.space_group_name_H-M   'P 1'
#
loop_
_entity.id
_entity.type
_entity.pdbx_description
1 polymer ?
#
loop_
_entity_poly.entity_id
_entity_poly.type
_entity_poly.pdbx_seq_one_letter_code
_entity_poly.pdbx_strand_id
1 'polypeptide(L)'
;MEHSKFLPKLNNERPNERNSTYKERFTSLHNLVLVMFEGDTIVVPRETCWFGFYPDGATAPLLPPQKTKLYIEDWIGLKTLDDAGKVKFVGVPGDHLEMAHDDVVKYVVPYLQNQLSFSS
;
A
#
# COMPACT_ATOMS: atom_id res chain seq x y z
N MET A 1 -8.61 -17.90 -8.41
CA MET A 1 -8.60 -16.51 -8.92
C MET A 1 -9.67 -16.22 -9.97
N GLU A 2 -10.30 -17.22 -10.59
CA GLU A 2 -11.24 -17.03 -11.71
C GLU A 2 -12.53 -16.26 -11.34
N HIS A 3 -12.94 -16.27 -10.07
CA HIS A 3 -14.14 -15.56 -9.63
C HIS A 3 -13.90 -14.12 -9.18
N SER A 4 -12.65 -13.75 -8.87
CA SER A 4 -12.33 -12.38 -8.45
C SER A 4 -12.06 -11.51 -9.67
N LYS A 5 -13.04 -10.66 -9.99
CA LYS A 5 -13.05 -9.81 -11.19
C LYS A 5 -12.26 -8.50 -11.02
N PHE A 6 -11.99 -8.10 -9.77
CA PHE A 6 -11.42 -6.79 -9.45
C PHE A 6 -9.97 -6.89 -9.00
N LEU A 7 -9.70 -7.46 -7.81
CA LEU A 7 -8.37 -7.40 -7.20
C LEU A 7 -7.25 -8.01 -8.07
N PRO A 8 -7.36 -9.25 -8.61
CA PRO A 8 -6.29 -9.81 -9.44
C PRO A 8 -6.02 -9.01 -10.72
N LYS A 9 -7.03 -8.30 -11.23
CA LYS A 9 -6.87 -7.42 -12.39
C LYS A 9 -6.14 -6.13 -12.01
N LEU A 10 -6.58 -5.47 -10.93
CA LEU A 10 -5.96 -4.22 -10.46
C LEU A 10 -4.52 -4.43 -9.98
N ASN A 11 -4.26 -5.54 -9.32
CA ASN A 11 -2.94 -5.93 -8.80
C ASN A 11 -1.99 -6.51 -9.87
N ASN A 12 -2.41 -6.57 -11.14
CA ASN A 12 -1.63 -7.17 -12.23
C ASN A 12 -1.18 -8.64 -11.95
N GLU A 13 -2.01 -9.40 -11.22
CA GLU A 13 -1.70 -10.79 -10.84
C GLU A 13 -1.85 -11.77 -12.00
N ARG A 14 -2.67 -11.42 -13.01
CA ARG A 14 -2.94 -12.25 -14.20
C ARG A 14 -1.90 -11.94 -15.29
N PRO A 15 -0.93 -12.84 -15.60
CA PRO A 15 0.17 -12.51 -16.50
C PRO A 15 -0.26 -12.03 -17.88
N ASN A 16 -1.32 -12.63 -18.44
CA ASN A 16 -1.83 -12.33 -19.78
C ASN A 16 -2.71 -11.06 -19.84
N GLU A 17 -3.04 -10.45 -18.69
CA GLU A 17 -3.89 -9.25 -18.60
C GLU A 17 -3.16 -8.07 -17.94
N ARG A 18 -1.85 -8.19 -17.69
CA ARG A 18 -1.07 -7.13 -17.04
C ARG A 18 -1.14 -5.83 -17.83
N ASN A 19 -1.40 -4.74 -17.11
CA ASN A 19 -1.59 -3.41 -17.69
C ASN A 19 -0.49 -2.45 -17.19
N SER A 20 0.40 -2.03 -18.09
CA SER A 20 1.50 -1.11 -17.75
C SER A 20 0.99 0.27 -17.32
N THR A 21 -0.13 0.74 -17.88
CA THR A 21 -0.72 2.02 -17.51
C THR A 21 -1.14 2.07 -16.04
N TYR A 22 -1.49 0.94 -15.42
CA TYR A 22 -1.77 0.91 -13.98
C TYR A 22 -0.52 1.20 -13.17
N LYS A 23 0.60 0.56 -13.54
CA LYS A 23 1.90 0.81 -12.94
C LYS A 23 2.35 2.26 -13.14
N GLU A 24 2.32 2.76 -14.38
CA GLU A 24 2.71 4.13 -14.72
C GLU A 24 1.93 5.18 -13.91
N ARG A 25 0.62 4.98 -13.76
CA ARG A 25 -0.21 5.90 -12.97
C ARG A 25 0.05 5.78 -11.48
N PHE A 26 0.20 4.56 -10.97
CA PHE A 26 0.49 4.38 -9.55
C PHE A 26 1.85 4.98 -9.18
N THR A 27 2.89 4.79 -10.00
CA THR A 27 4.22 5.37 -9.76
C THR A 27 4.28 6.89 -9.93
N SER A 28 3.28 7.50 -10.59
CA SER A 28 3.16 8.95 -10.71
C SER A 28 2.81 9.66 -9.39
N LEU A 29 2.40 8.91 -8.35
CA LEU A 29 2.13 9.48 -7.03
C LEU A 29 3.37 10.23 -6.50
N HIS A 30 3.12 11.35 -5.82
CA HIS A 30 4.15 12.09 -5.11
C HIS A 30 4.49 11.43 -3.77
N ASN A 31 3.47 10.98 -3.05
CA ASN A 31 3.57 10.26 -1.79
C ASN A 31 2.49 9.17 -1.73
N LEU A 32 2.84 8.03 -1.14
CA LEU A 32 1.92 6.95 -0.79
C LEU A 32 2.07 6.67 0.71
N VAL A 33 1.10 7.12 1.52
CA VAL A 33 1.09 6.88 2.96
C VAL A 33 0.13 5.74 3.25
N LEU A 34 0.67 4.62 3.75
CA LEU A 34 -0.08 3.41 4.09
C LEU A 34 -0.16 3.32 5.60
N VAL A 35 -1.36 3.50 6.15
CA VAL A 35 -1.62 3.44 7.60
C VAL A 35 -2.19 2.08 7.95
N MET A 36 -1.61 1.43 8.95
CA MET A 36 -2.10 0.19 9.54
C MET A 36 -2.43 0.43 11.01
N PHE A 37 -3.63 0.02 11.42
CA PHE A 37 -4.06 0.07 12.81
C PHE A 37 -3.58 -1.19 13.53
N GLU A 38 -2.82 -1.01 14.61
CA GLU A 38 -2.20 -2.14 15.33
C GLU A 38 -3.23 -3.02 16.03
N GLY A 39 -4.38 -2.45 16.43
CA GLY A 39 -5.48 -3.15 17.07
C GLY A 39 -6.59 -3.60 16.12
N ASP A 40 -6.42 -3.47 14.79
CA ASP A 40 -7.49 -3.75 13.81
C ASP A 40 -8.01 -5.20 13.93
N THR A 41 -9.31 -5.33 14.17
CA THR A 41 -10.01 -6.63 14.20
C THR A 41 -10.93 -6.87 13.00
N ILE A 42 -11.06 -5.88 12.11
CA ILE A 42 -11.96 -5.89 10.94
C ILE A 42 -11.21 -6.34 9.69
N VAL A 43 -10.00 -5.81 9.47
CA VAL A 43 -9.17 -6.12 8.31
C VAL A 43 -8.28 -7.32 8.63
N VAL A 44 -8.52 -8.43 7.95
CA VAL A 44 -7.76 -9.68 8.14
C VAL A 44 -7.08 -10.13 6.85
N PRO A 45 -5.75 -10.28 6.82
CA PRO A 45 -4.79 -9.83 7.83
C PRO A 45 -4.57 -8.31 7.78
N ARG A 46 -4.32 -7.65 8.92
CA ARG A 46 -4.07 -6.19 8.99
C ARG A 46 -2.91 -5.74 8.10
N GLU A 47 -1.94 -6.61 7.87
CA GLU A 47 -0.78 -6.37 7.01
C GLU A 47 -1.17 -6.07 5.55
N THR A 48 -2.41 -6.40 5.15
CA THR A 48 -2.94 -6.00 3.84
C THR A 48 -3.00 -4.49 3.65
N CYS A 49 -3.11 -3.70 4.73
CA CYS A 49 -2.99 -2.23 4.71
C CYS A 49 -1.65 -1.76 4.11
N TRP A 50 -0.61 -2.59 4.24
CA TRP A 50 0.73 -2.33 3.71
C TRP A 50 1.06 -3.16 2.46
N PHE A 51 0.09 -3.81 1.82
CA PHE A 51 0.32 -4.81 0.76
C PHE A 51 1.09 -6.06 1.22
N GLY A 52 1.12 -6.34 2.53
CA GLY A 52 1.50 -7.65 3.05
C GLY A 52 0.34 -8.64 2.92
N PHE A 53 0.66 -9.93 2.80
CA PHE A 53 -0.38 -10.98 2.76
C PHE A 53 0.21 -12.36 3.08
N TYR A 54 -0.65 -13.38 3.11
CA TYR A 54 -0.22 -14.76 3.23
C TYR A 54 0.46 -15.27 1.94
N PRO A 55 1.36 -16.26 2.03
CA PRO A 55 1.92 -16.94 0.86
C PRO A 55 0.83 -17.69 0.07
N ASP A 56 1.07 -17.90 -1.22
CA ASP A 56 0.17 -18.69 -2.07
C ASP A 56 -0.09 -20.09 -1.48
N GLY A 57 -1.36 -20.42 -1.23
CA GLY A 57 -1.76 -21.72 -0.70
C GLY A 57 -1.52 -21.94 0.80
N ALA A 58 -1.11 -20.91 1.53
CA ALA A 58 -0.91 -20.96 2.98
C ALA A 58 -1.62 -19.80 3.69
N THR A 59 -1.82 -19.94 5.01
CA THR A 59 -2.34 -18.88 5.89
C THR A 59 -1.30 -18.43 6.94
N ALA A 60 -0.05 -18.88 6.78
CA ALA A 60 1.08 -18.48 7.61
C ALA A 60 2.40 -18.88 6.92
N PRO A 61 3.53 -18.22 7.24
CA PRO A 61 3.62 -16.97 8.02
C PRO A 61 3.17 -15.76 7.18
N LEU A 62 2.80 -14.66 7.84
CA LEU A 62 2.51 -13.40 7.14
C LEU A 62 3.76 -12.85 6.44
N LEU A 63 3.59 -12.42 5.18
CA LEU A 63 4.66 -11.80 4.41
C LEU A 63 4.53 -10.27 4.48
N PRO A 64 5.61 -9.54 4.83
CA PRO A 64 5.66 -8.10 4.62
C PRO A 64 5.64 -7.80 3.11
N PRO A 65 5.24 -6.58 2.69
CA PRO A 65 5.13 -6.22 1.28
C PRO A 65 6.39 -6.57 0.47
N GLN A 66 7.58 -6.29 1.02
CA GLN A 66 8.86 -6.51 0.34
C GLN A 66 9.17 -7.98 0.02
N LYS A 67 8.44 -8.93 0.62
CA LYS A 67 8.57 -10.36 0.36
C LYS A 67 7.48 -10.93 -0.55
N THR A 68 6.52 -10.11 -0.98
CA THR A 68 5.45 -10.53 -1.90
C THR A 68 5.93 -10.52 -3.35
N LYS A 69 5.36 -11.37 -4.21
CA LYS A 69 5.66 -11.36 -5.66
C LYS A 69 5.30 -10.02 -6.31
N LEU A 70 4.18 -9.43 -5.90
CA LEU A 70 3.72 -8.12 -6.37
C LEU A 70 4.79 -7.03 -6.19
N TYR A 71 5.49 -7.03 -5.06
CA TYR A 71 6.58 -6.11 -4.80
C TYR A 71 7.87 -6.51 -5.52
N ILE A 72 8.31 -7.77 -5.39
CA ILE A 72 9.61 -8.24 -5.92
C ILE A 72 9.68 -8.08 -7.44
N GLU A 73 8.61 -8.44 -8.14
CA GLU A 73 8.48 -8.29 -9.60
C GLU A 73 7.89 -6.93 -10.00
N ASP A 74 7.57 -6.08 -9.03
CA ASP A 74 7.10 -4.70 -9.20
C ASP A 74 5.89 -4.57 -10.14
N TRP A 75 4.87 -5.41 -9.93
CA TRP A 75 3.70 -5.54 -10.83
C TRP A 75 2.88 -4.27 -10.97
N ILE A 76 2.76 -3.51 -9.89
CA ILE A 76 2.01 -2.24 -9.86
C ILE A 76 2.92 -1.02 -9.65
N GLY A 77 4.23 -1.20 -9.48
CA GLY A 77 5.14 -0.09 -9.21
C GLY A 77 5.35 0.23 -7.71
N LEU A 78 4.89 -0.62 -6.80
CA LEU A 78 5.07 -0.40 -5.36
C LEU A 78 6.55 -0.36 -4.96
N LYS A 79 7.38 -1.27 -5.51
CA LYS A 79 8.83 -1.25 -5.27
C LYS A 79 9.47 -0.01 -5.88
N THR A 80 9.03 0.39 -7.08
CA THR A 80 9.50 1.63 -7.71
C THR A 80 9.21 2.86 -6.83
N LEU A 81 8.03 2.97 -6.24
CA LEU A 81 7.69 4.07 -5.31
C LEU A 81 8.51 4.00 -4.01
N ASP A 82 8.69 2.80 -3.46
CA ASP A 82 9.40 2.59 -2.19
C ASP A 82 10.89 2.91 -2.35
N ASP A 83 11.52 2.40 -3.41
CA ASP A 83 12.91 2.72 -3.78
C ASP A 83 13.11 4.22 -4.03
N ALA A 84 12.08 4.93 -4.52
CA ALA A 84 12.10 6.39 -4.70
C ALA A 84 11.83 7.18 -3.40
N GLY A 85 11.66 6.50 -2.26
CA GLY A 85 11.40 7.10 -0.95
C GLY A 85 9.99 7.69 -0.77
N LYS A 86 9.08 7.40 -1.71
CA LYS A 86 7.72 7.97 -1.76
C LYS A 86 6.71 7.20 -0.93
N VAL A 87 7.02 5.98 -0.51
CA VAL A 87 6.13 5.17 0.34
C VAL A 87 6.44 5.44 1.81
N LYS A 88 5.40 5.51 2.63
CA LYS A 88 5.48 5.54 4.10
C LYS A 88 4.60 4.45 4.68
N PHE A 89 5.21 3.49 5.35
CA PHE A 89 4.52 2.46 6.12
C PHE A 89 4.39 2.96 7.56
N VAL A 90 3.17 3.27 7.99
CA VAL A 90 2.88 3.89 9.29
C VAL A 90 1.97 2.98 10.09
N GLY A 91 2.41 2.60 11.30
CA GLY A 91 1.63 1.87 12.28
C GLY A 91 1.11 2.84 13.34
N VAL A 92 -0.18 2.76 13.66
CA VAL A 92 -0.80 3.58 14.72
C VAL A 92 -1.59 2.68 15.68
N PRO A 93 -1.63 3.02 16.98
CA PRO A 93 -2.49 2.32 17.92
C PRO A 93 -3.97 2.62 17.62
N GLY A 94 -4.86 1.71 17.99
CA GLY A 94 -6.31 1.83 17.79
C GLY A 94 -6.92 0.66 17.00
N ASP A 95 -8.25 0.55 17.05
CA ASP A 95 -9.01 -0.37 16.20
C ASP A 95 -9.24 0.26 14.80
N HIS A 96 -10.01 -0.41 13.96
CA HIS A 96 -10.27 -0.01 12.57
C HIS A 96 -10.78 1.44 12.46
N LEU A 97 -9.99 2.30 11.81
CA LEU A 97 -10.24 3.73 11.59
C LEU A 97 -10.21 4.60 12.86
N GLU A 98 -9.80 4.05 14.00
CA GLU A 98 -9.61 4.80 15.23
C GLU A 98 -8.18 5.39 15.25
N MET A 99 -8.02 6.58 14.70
CA MET A 99 -6.74 7.30 14.65
C MET A 99 -6.75 8.46 15.63
N ALA A 100 -5.75 8.52 16.52
CA ALA A 100 -5.60 9.64 17.44
C ALA A 100 -5.35 10.95 16.68
N HIS A 101 -5.81 12.07 17.24
CA HIS A 101 -5.62 13.39 16.63
C HIS A 101 -4.14 13.69 16.36
N ASP A 102 -3.26 13.38 17.31
CA ASP A 102 -1.82 13.60 17.18
C ASP A 102 -1.21 12.77 16.05
N ASP A 103 -1.69 11.54 15.83
CA ASP A 103 -1.26 10.71 14.71
C ASP A 103 -1.74 11.28 13.37
N VAL A 104 -2.98 11.80 13.29
CA VAL A 104 -3.48 12.49 12.09
C VAL A 104 -2.61 13.70 11.77
N VAL A 105 -2.31 14.52 12.78
CA VAL A 105 -1.44 15.70 12.63
C VAL A 105 -0.03 15.30 12.19
N LYS A 106 0.48 14.17 12.68
CA LYS A 106 1.83 13.71 12.37
C LYS A 106 1.95 13.06 10.99
N TYR A 107 1.01 12.19 10.61
CA TYR A 107 1.16 11.31 9.45
C TYR A 107 0.31 11.71 8.24
N VAL A 108 -0.72 12.54 8.42
CA VAL A 108 -1.63 12.95 7.34
C VAL A 108 -1.46 14.42 6.97
N VAL A 109 -1.55 15.31 7.96
CA VAL A 109 -1.55 16.77 7.74
C VAL A 109 -0.36 17.28 6.91
N PRO A 110 0.90 16.80 7.07
CA PRO A 110 2.03 17.30 6.28
C PRO A 110 1.87 17.11 4.76
N TYR A 111 1.04 16.15 4.33
CA TYR A 111 0.80 15.86 2.92
C TYR A 111 -0.40 16.60 2.33
N LEU A 112 -1.19 17.29 3.17
CA LEU A 112 -2.38 18.05 2.77
C LEU A 112 -2.13 19.56 2.73
N GLN A 113 -1.02 20.01 3.33
CA GLN A 113 -0.59 21.40 3.23
C GLN A 113 -0.12 21.65 1.80
N ASN A 114 -0.74 22.61 1.12
CA ASN A 114 -0.25 23.07 -0.18
C ASN A 114 1.23 23.44 -0.03
N GLN A 115 2.11 22.78 -0.77
CA GLN A 115 3.43 23.34 -1.01
C GLN A 115 3.20 24.62 -1.80
N LEU A 116 3.29 25.78 -1.14
CA LEU A 116 3.49 27.04 -1.83
C LEU A 116 4.82 26.88 -2.56
N SER A 117 4.76 26.48 -3.83
CA SER A 117 5.90 26.53 -4.73
C SER A 117 6.24 28.00 -4.93
N PHE A 118 7.10 28.53 -4.05
CA PHE A 118 7.87 29.71 -4.39
C PHE A 118 8.90 29.27 -5.43
N SER A 119 8.48 29.24 -6.69
CA SER A 119 9.39 29.27 -7.82
C SER A 119 10.17 30.58 -7.70
N SER A 120 11.46 30.48 -7.39
CA SER A 120 12.42 31.59 -7.59
C SER A 120 12.96 31.51 -9.01
#